data_AF-A0AAV6ZHA3-F1
#
_entry.id   AF-A0AAV6ZHA3-F1
#
_cell.length_a   1.000
_cell.length_b   1.000
_cell.length_c   1.000
_cell.angle_alpha   90.00
_cell.angle_beta   90.00
_cell.angle_gamma   90.00
#
_symmetry.space_group_name_H-M   'P 1'
#
loop_
_entity.id
_entity.type
_entity.pdbx_description
1 polymer ?
#
loop_
_entity_poly.entity_id
_entity_poly.type
_entity_poly.pdbx_seq_one_letter_code
_entity_poly.pdbx_strand_id
1 'polypeptide(L)'
;MLIYGSGDKYDSHCQQEARTAMIMISCNKKTLADDFTIIHEERDKSSDCFYLFEMDSSVACPIEESHLSVGSILIIVFVVLVGVYIIGGFLYQRFVVGAKGMEQFPNIAMWRELGNLVADGCDFVCRSQPRSSETAYRGVGDDQLGEEPEERDDHLLPM
;
A
#
# COMPACT_ATOMS: atom_id res chain seq x y z
N MET A 1 -10.43 7.59 30.75
CA MET A 1 -10.63 8.75 31.66
C MET A 1 -11.15 8.22 32.98
N LEU A 2 -10.49 8.56 34.07
CA LEU A 2 -10.83 8.14 35.43
C LEU A 2 -11.22 9.37 36.24
N ILE A 3 -12.28 9.30 37.05
CA ILE A 3 -12.83 10.44 37.79
C ILE A 3 -13.01 10.08 39.26
N TYR A 4 -12.44 10.90 40.14
CA TYR A 4 -12.62 10.81 41.60
C TYR A 4 -13.34 12.07 42.08
N GLY A 5 -14.59 11.94 42.55
CA GLY A 5 -15.45 13.07 42.91
C GLY A 5 -15.69 13.27 44.41
N SER A 6 -14.90 12.65 45.28
CA SER A 6 -15.10 12.68 46.75
C SER A 6 -13.89 13.24 47.49
N GLY A 7 -13.31 14.33 46.96
CA GLY A 7 -12.23 15.05 47.62
C GLY A 7 -12.72 16.00 48.72
N ASP A 8 -11.77 16.64 49.39
CA ASP A 8 -12.05 17.67 50.40
C ASP A 8 -12.75 18.88 49.76
N LYS A 9 -13.57 19.57 50.54
CA LYS A 9 -14.28 20.78 50.09
C LYS A 9 -13.34 21.96 49.89
N TYR A 10 -13.57 22.78 48.87
CA TYR A 10 -12.82 24.02 48.68
C TYR A 10 -13.06 24.99 49.85
N ASP A 11 -12.01 25.72 50.26
CA ASP A 11 -12.10 26.66 51.38
C ASP A 11 -12.72 28.00 50.94
N SER A 12 -12.17 28.59 49.87
CA SER A 12 -12.51 29.94 49.38
C SER A 12 -13.05 30.00 47.95
N HIS A 13 -12.94 28.91 47.18
CA HIS A 13 -13.31 28.86 45.76
C HIS A 13 -14.47 27.88 45.52
N CYS A 14 -15.10 27.94 44.35
CA CYS A 14 -16.00 26.88 43.87
C CYS A 14 -17.16 26.52 44.82
N GLN A 15 -17.73 27.52 45.51
CA GLN A 15 -18.87 27.36 46.42
C GLN A 15 -18.71 26.26 47.49
N GLN A 16 -17.48 25.99 47.93
CA GLN A 16 -17.18 24.92 48.90
C GLN A 16 -17.66 23.52 48.45
N GLU A 17 -17.70 23.29 47.15
CA GLU A 17 -17.99 21.97 46.59
C GLU A 17 -16.83 20.99 46.85
N ALA A 18 -17.12 19.69 46.78
CA ALA A 18 -16.11 18.66 46.93
C ALA A 18 -15.16 18.67 45.72
N ARG A 19 -13.85 18.64 45.96
CA ARG A 19 -12.85 18.59 44.88
C ARG A 19 -13.03 17.32 44.04
N THR A 20 -12.96 17.50 42.72
CA THR A 20 -13.00 16.41 41.74
C THR A 20 -11.67 16.31 41.01
N ALA A 21 -11.08 15.12 40.94
CA ALA A 21 -9.88 14.83 40.17
C ALA A 21 -10.24 14.01 38.92
N MET A 22 -9.86 14.51 37.76
CA MET A 22 -10.00 13.85 36.46
C MET A 22 -8.62 13.44 35.96
N ILE A 23 -8.42 12.15 35.72
CA ILE A 23 -7.16 11.60 35.22
C ILE A 23 -7.39 11.13 33.78
N MET A 24 -6.71 11.80 32.86
CA MET A 24 -6.63 11.43 31.46
C MET A 24 -5.49 10.42 31.30
N ILE A 25 -5.81 9.22 30.84
CA ILE A 25 -4.82 8.16 30.63
C ILE A 25 -4.60 8.05 29.12
N SER A 26 -3.43 8.50 28.68
CA SER A 26 -2.98 8.48 27.29
C SER A 26 -2.29 7.15 26.99
N CYS A 27 -2.49 6.63 25.76
CA CYS A 27 -1.86 5.39 25.34
C CYS A 27 -0.37 5.62 25.08
N ASN A 28 0.48 4.95 25.85
CA ASN A 28 1.92 4.86 25.59
C ASN A 28 2.38 3.40 25.66
N LYS A 29 2.68 2.79 24.50
CA LYS A 29 3.11 1.39 24.41
C LYS A 29 4.45 1.10 25.09
N LYS A 30 5.23 2.13 25.46
CA LYS A 30 6.59 1.97 26.00
C LYS A 30 6.64 1.81 27.51
N THR A 31 5.64 2.31 28.23
CA THR A 31 5.65 2.39 29.69
C THR A 31 4.38 1.79 30.28
N LEU A 32 4.49 1.18 31.48
CA LEU A 32 3.31 0.63 32.17
C LEU A 32 2.51 1.75 32.84
N ALA A 33 3.19 2.64 33.54
CA ALA A 33 2.66 3.85 34.12
C ALA A 33 3.81 4.85 34.20
N ASP A 34 3.68 6.00 33.55
CA ASP A 34 4.69 7.06 33.57
C ASP A 34 4.02 8.44 33.42
N ASP A 35 4.80 9.48 33.69
CA ASP A 35 4.46 10.89 33.44
C ASP A 35 3.13 11.36 34.07
N PHE A 36 2.93 11.05 35.35
CA PHE A 36 1.77 11.56 36.10
C PHE A 36 1.95 13.04 36.42
N THR A 37 1.32 13.92 35.64
CA THR A 37 1.46 15.37 35.75
C THR A 37 0.12 16.07 35.86
N ILE A 38 0.13 17.26 36.48
CA ILE A 38 -1.05 18.13 36.54
C ILE A 38 -1.05 19.03 35.31
N ILE A 39 -2.13 18.96 34.52
CA ILE A 39 -2.28 19.75 33.30
C ILE A 39 -2.97 21.07 33.60
N HIS A 40 -4.09 21.00 34.32
CA HIS A 40 -4.92 22.17 34.55
C HIS A 40 -5.70 22.06 35.84
N GLU A 41 -5.91 23.19 36.49
CA GLU A 41 -6.75 23.32 37.66
C GLU A 41 -7.80 24.39 37.38
N GLU A 42 -9.05 23.97 37.25
CA GLU A 42 -10.16 24.88 37.00
C GLU A 42 -10.68 25.43 38.34
N ARG A 43 -10.29 26.66 38.68
CA ARG A 43 -10.70 27.36 39.92
C ARG A 43 -11.59 28.59 39.69
N ASP A 44 -11.65 29.09 38.46
CA ASP A 44 -12.25 30.39 38.14
C ASP A 44 -13.77 30.31 37.95
N LYS A 45 -14.32 29.09 37.85
CA LYS A 45 -15.77 28.88 37.76
C LYS A 45 -16.43 28.95 39.12
N SER A 46 -17.69 29.36 39.11
CA SER A 46 -18.56 29.36 40.29
C SER A 46 -18.96 27.95 40.74
N SER A 47 -18.96 26.97 39.84
CA SER A 47 -19.38 25.58 40.06
C SER A 47 -18.68 24.67 39.05
N ASP A 48 -18.58 23.37 39.35
CA ASP A 48 -17.91 22.35 38.52
C ASP A 48 -16.40 22.57 38.36
N CYS A 49 -15.71 22.82 39.47
CA CYS A 49 -14.26 22.87 39.57
C CYS A 49 -13.64 21.47 39.62
N PHE A 50 -12.53 21.31 38.91
CA PHE A 50 -11.83 20.03 38.81
C PHE A 50 -10.33 20.20 38.62
N TYR A 51 -9.60 19.16 38.99
CA TYR A 51 -8.19 18.98 38.71
C TYR A 51 -8.04 18.03 37.52
N LEU A 52 -7.35 18.45 36.48
CA LEU A 52 -7.03 17.63 35.33
C LEU A 52 -5.58 17.14 35.42
N PHE A 53 -5.42 15.83 35.48
CA PHE A 53 -4.15 15.14 35.44
C PHE A 53 -4.02 14.38 34.12
N GLU A 54 -2.79 14.28 33.62
CA GLU A 54 -2.44 13.41 32.51
C GLU A 54 -1.47 12.34 33.01
N MET A 55 -1.61 11.13 32.47
CA MET A 55 -0.66 10.05 32.69
C MET A 55 -0.60 9.15 31.46
N ASP A 56 0.56 8.55 31.27
CA ASP A 56 0.81 7.60 30.19
C ASP A 56 0.72 6.16 30.69
N SER A 57 0.02 5.31 29.94
CA SER A 57 -0.02 3.88 30.24
C SER A 57 -0.22 3.02 29.00
N SER A 58 0.49 1.90 28.95
CA SER A 58 0.31 0.86 27.93
C SER A 58 -1.04 0.15 28.03
N VAL A 59 -1.71 0.17 29.20
CA VAL A 59 -3.04 -0.46 29.35
C VAL A 59 -4.17 0.35 28.71
N ALA A 60 -3.93 1.64 28.48
CA ALA A 60 -4.87 2.50 27.75
C ALA A 60 -4.75 2.33 26.22
N CYS A 61 -3.75 1.58 25.75
CA CYS A 61 -3.59 1.32 24.33
C CYS A 61 -4.63 0.32 23.82
N PRO A 62 -5.26 0.59 22.67
CA PRO A 62 -6.13 -0.40 22.04
C PRO A 62 -5.31 -1.64 21.69
N ILE A 63 -5.94 -2.80 21.81
CA ILE A 63 -5.36 -4.06 21.33
C ILE A 63 -5.32 -3.95 19.80
N GLU A 64 -4.13 -3.70 19.25
CA GLU A 64 -3.94 -3.79 17.80
C GLU A 64 -3.85 -5.25 17.40
N GLU A 65 -5.02 -5.81 17.16
CA GLU A 65 -5.24 -7.05 16.41
C GLU A 65 -4.61 -6.86 15.02
N SER A 66 -3.32 -7.17 14.90
CA SER A 66 -2.55 -7.08 13.66
C SER A 66 -2.95 -8.22 12.71
N HIS A 67 -4.14 -8.13 12.12
CA HIS A 67 -4.60 -9.07 11.10
C HIS A 67 -4.20 -8.57 9.72
N LEU A 68 -3.58 -9.45 8.94
CA LEU A 68 -3.42 -9.24 7.51
C LEU A 68 -4.80 -9.11 6.89
N SER A 69 -4.98 -8.12 6.00
CA SER A 69 -6.24 -7.97 5.26
C SER A 69 -6.54 -9.26 4.49
N VAL A 70 -7.80 -9.68 4.50
CA VAL A 70 -8.28 -10.87 3.76
C VAL A 70 -7.88 -10.80 2.30
N GLY A 71 -7.88 -9.60 1.69
CA GLY A 71 -7.43 -9.39 0.31
C GLY A 71 -5.96 -9.75 0.10
N SER A 72 -5.08 -9.37 1.03
CA SER A 72 -3.65 -9.71 0.97
C SER A 72 -3.43 -11.22 1.05
N ILE A 73 -4.19 -11.91 1.91
CA ILE A 73 -4.11 -13.36 2.05
C ILE A 73 -4.49 -14.06 0.74
N LEU A 74 -5.59 -13.65 0.10
CA LEU A 74 -6.03 -14.22 -1.18
C LEU A 74 -5.00 -14.03 -2.30
N ILE A 75 -4.39 -12.84 -2.40
CA ILE A 75 -3.36 -12.56 -3.40
C ILE A 75 -2.13 -13.44 -3.17
N ILE A 76 -1.67 -13.57 -1.93
CA ILE A 76 -0.52 -14.42 -1.60
C ILE A 76 -0.78 -15.87 -2.01
N VAL A 77 -1.95 -16.42 -1.65
CA VAL A 77 -2.33 -17.80 -2.01
C VAL A 77 -2.39 -17.98 -3.53
N PHE A 78 -3.01 -17.04 -4.25
CA PHE A 78 -3.09 -17.09 -5.71
C PHE A 78 -1.70 -17.10 -6.37
N VAL A 79 -0.80 -16.21 -5.94
CA VAL A 79 0.58 -16.14 -6.47
C VAL A 79 1.35 -17.44 -6.23
N VAL A 80 1.20 -18.06 -5.06
CA VAL A 80 1.83 -19.35 -4.76
C VAL A 80 1.32 -20.46 -5.68
N LEU A 81 0.00 -20.55 -5.89
CA LEU A 81 -0.59 -21.54 -6.80
C LEU A 81 -0.12 -21.35 -8.24
N VAL A 82 -0.07 -20.11 -8.72
CA VAL A 82 0.47 -19.78 -10.04
C VAL A 82 1.95 -20.19 -10.14
N GLY A 83 2.76 -19.90 -9.11
CA GLY A 83 4.17 -20.27 -9.07
C GLY A 83 4.38 -21.79 -9.17
N VAL A 84 3.62 -22.57 -8.40
CA VAL A 84 3.67 -24.05 -8.46
C VAL A 84 3.23 -24.56 -9.84
N TYR A 85 2.19 -23.97 -10.43
CA TYR A 85 1.74 -24.32 -11.78
C TYR A 85 2.81 -24.04 -12.85
N ILE A 86 3.45 -22.87 -12.80
CA ILE A 86 4.50 -22.49 -13.74
C ILE A 86 5.71 -23.42 -13.58
N ILE A 87 6.20 -23.64 -12.36
CA ILE A 87 7.37 -24.48 -12.09
C ILE A 87 7.07 -25.94 -12.47
N GLY A 88 5.93 -26.48 -12.04
CA GLY A 88 5.53 -27.86 -12.33
C GLY A 88 5.33 -28.09 -13.83
N GLY A 89 4.62 -27.19 -14.52
CA GLY A 89 4.41 -27.28 -15.95
C GLY A 89 5.70 -27.08 -16.75
N PHE A 90 6.59 -26.18 -16.30
CA PHE A 90 7.91 -26.01 -16.90
C PHE A 90 8.76 -27.28 -16.79
N LEU A 91 8.84 -27.87 -15.59
CA LEU A 91 9.56 -29.13 -15.38
C LEU A 91 8.97 -30.25 -16.23
N TYR A 92 7.64 -30.35 -16.31
CA TYR A 92 6.96 -31.36 -17.12
C TYR A 92 7.27 -31.20 -18.61
N GLN A 93 7.10 -30.00 -19.18
CA GLN A 93 7.37 -29.73 -20.59
C GLN A 93 8.86 -29.88 -20.93
N ARG A 94 9.76 -29.59 -19.99
CA ARG A 94 11.21 -29.72 -20.15
C ARG A 94 11.68 -31.18 -20.12
N PHE A 95 11.24 -31.96 -19.13
CA PHE A 95 11.79 -33.30 -18.88
C PHE A 95 11.00 -34.41 -19.58
N VAL A 96 9.69 -34.27 -19.74
CA VAL A 96 8.83 -35.32 -20.32
C VAL A 96 8.63 -35.09 -21.83
N VAL A 97 8.33 -33.85 -22.23
CA VAL A 97 7.98 -33.52 -23.63
C VAL A 97 9.20 -33.09 -24.45
N GLY A 98 10.29 -32.66 -23.80
CA GLY A 98 11.53 -32.25 -24.47
C GLY A 98 11.42 -30.94 -25.26
N ALA A 99 10.38 -30.13 -25.02
CA ALA A 99 10.18 -28.86 -25.70
C ALA A 99 11.33 -27.87 -25.36
N LYS A 100 11.73 -27.06 -26.34
CA LYS A 100 12.78 -26.02 -26.21
C LYS A 100 12.22 -24.68 -26.70
N GLY A 101 12.48 -23.61 -25.95
CA GLY A 101 12.03 -22.25 -26.29
C GLY A 101 10.82 -21.78 -25.49
N MET A 102 10.09 -20.79 -26.01
CA MET A 102 8.95 -20.14 -25.32
C MET A 102 7.73 -21.07 -25.11
N GLU A 103 7.72 -22.24 -25.77
CA GLU A 103 6.73 -23.31 -25.61
C GLU A 103 6.89 -24.10 -24.30
N GLN A 104 7.93 -23.80 -23.50
CA GLN A 104 8.20 -24.43 -22.20
C GLN A 104 7.36 -23.87 -21.05
N PHE A 105 6.60 -22.80 -21.30
CA PHE A 105 5.66 -22.27 -20.33
C PHE A 105 4.25 -22.75 -20.66
N PRO A 106 3.55 -23.40 -19.72
CA PRO A 106 2.19 -23.87 -19.96
C PRO A 106 1.25 -22.68 -20.17
N ASN A 107 0.52 -22.68 -21.28
CA ASN A 107 -0.46 -21.64 -21.67
C ASN A 107 0.13 -20.21 -21.76
N ILE A 108 1.28 -20.04 -22.41
CA ILE A 108 1.97 -18.74 -22.55
C ILE A 108 1.11 -17.62 -23.17
N ALA A 109 0.19 -17.95 -24.08
CA ALA A 109 -0.71 -16.97 -24.69
C ALA A 109 -1.60 -16.26 -23.65
N MET A 110 -2.19 -17.05 -22.75
CA MET A 110 -2.99 -16.53 -21.63
C MET A 110 -2.18 -15.62 -20.70
N TRP A 111 -0.95 -16.01 -20.37
CA TRP A 111 -0.08 -15.20 -19.48
C TRP A 111 0.31 -13.85 -20.11
N ARG A 112 0.53 -13.83 -21.43
CA ARG A 112 0.81 -12.59 -22.16
C ARG A 112 -0.40 -11.65 -22.17
N GLU A 113 -1.58 -12.18 -22.45
CA GLU A 113 -2.83 -11.40 -22.44
C GLU A 113 -3.14 -10.85 -21.04
N LEU A 114 -2.97 -11.68 -20.00
CA LEU A 114 -3.16 -11.27 -18.62
C LEU A 114 -2.15 -10.18 -18.21
N GLY A 115 -0.88 -10.32 -18.61
CA GLY A 115 0.15 -9.30 -18.36
C GLY A 115 -0.15 -7.96 -19.05
N ASN A 116 -0.62 -7.99 -20.31
CA ASN A 116 -1.03 -6.80 -21.04
C ASN A 116 -2.22 -6.11 -20.35
N LEU A 117 -3.22 -6.88 -19.93
CA LEU A 117 -4.40 -6.32 -19.23
C LEU A 117 -4.03 -5.70 -17.87
N VAL A 118 -3.08 -6.30 -17.15
CA VAL A 118 -2.56 -5.74 -15.89
C VAL A 118 -1.78 -4.44 -16.15
N ALA A 119 -1.00 -4.37 -17.24
CA ALA A 119 -0.29 -3.15 -17.63
C ALA A 119 -1.28 -2.02 -17.99
N ASP A 120 -2.34 -2.34 -18.72
CA ASP A 120 -3.42 -1.39 -19.05
C ASP A 120 -4.17 -0.92 -17.80
N GLY A 121 -4.45 -1.83 -16.86
CA GLY A 121 -5.05 -1.49 -15.57
C GLY A 121 -4.16 -0.59 -14.72
N CYS A 122 -2.85 -0.82 -14.74
CA CYS A 122 -1.87 0.02 -14.05
C CYS A 122 -1.77 1.41 -14.69
N ASP A 123 -1.76 1.52 -16.02
CA ASP A 123 -1.79 2.81 -16.72
C ASP A 123 -3.08 3.57 -16.37
N PHE A 124 -4.23 2.91 -16.34
CA PHE A 124 -5.50 3.52 -15.95
C PHE A 124 -5.52 4.04 -14.50
N VAL A 125 -4.97 3.27 -13.55
CA VAL A 125 -5.01 3.61 -12.12
C VAL A 125 -3.91 4.59 -11.73
N CYS A 126 -2.70 4.43 -12.24
CA CYS A 126 -1.54 5.22 -11.83
C CYS A 126 -1.32 6.48 -12.70
N ARG A 127 -1.93 6.56 -13.89
CA ARG A 127 -1.76 7.70 -14.79
C ARG A 127 -3.03 8.56 -14.83
N SER A 128 -3.12 9.51 -13.91
CA SER A 128 -4.21 10.50 -13.83
C SER A 128 -4.09 11.66 -14.83
N GLN A 129 -3.42 11.49 -15.97
CA GLN A 129 -3.34 12.51 -17.02
C GLN A 129 -4.22 12.10 -18.22
N PRO A 130 -5.01 13.03 -18.80
CA PRO A 130 -5.73 12.75 -20.03
C PRO A 130 -4.71 12.36 -21.11
N ARG A 131 -5.00 11.31 -21.88
CA ARG A 131 -4.23 10.95 -23.07
C ARG A 131 -4.17 12.17 -23.97
N SER A 132 -3.11 12.98 -23.89
CA SER A 132 -2.75 13.87 -24.98
C SER A 132 -2.35 12.94 -26.12
N SER A 133 -3.25 12.86 -27.10
CA SER A 133 -3.08 12.33 -28.46
C SER A 133 -1.76 11.62 -28.71
N GLU A 134 -1.88 10.34 -29.00
CA GLU A 134 -0.89 9.49 -29.66
C GLU A 134 0.18 10.30 -30.40
N THR A 135 1.43 10.26 -29.93
CA THR A 135 2.56 10.48 -30.83
C THR A 135 2.65 9.23 -31.70
N ALA A 136 1.84 9.20 -32.75
CA ALA A 136 1.83 8.18 -33.77
C ALA A 136 3.19 8.20 -34.51
N TYR A 137 4.17 7.47 -34.01
CA TYR A 137 5.33 7.08 -34.78
C TYR A 137 4.96 5.89 -35.67
N ARG A 138 4.45 6.19 -36.88
CA ARG A 138 4.91 5.67 -38.19
C ARG A 138 3.79 5.63 -39.23
N GLY A 139 4.09 6.28 -40.33
CA GLY A 139 3.49 6.07 -41.66
C GLY A 139 4.28 6.90 -42.64
N VAL A 140 5.56 6.57 -42.85
CA VAL A 140 6.24 7.01 -44.09
C VAL A 140 5.57 6.19 -45.17
N GLY A 141 4.78 6.86 -46.02
CA GLY A 141 4.02 6.22 -47.07
C GLY A 141 4.92 5.55 -48.10
N ASP A 142 4.42 4.46 -48.67
CA ASP A 142 5.07 3.65 -49.70
C ASP A 142 5.19 4.39 -51.07
N ASP A 143 4.85 5.68 -51.10
CA ASP A 143 4.84 6.57 -52.27
C ASP A 143 6.24 7.12 -52.67
N GLN A 144 7.31 6.64 -52.03
CA GLN A 144 8.70 6.91 -52.43
C GLN A 144 9.45 5.65 -52.94
N LEU A 145 8.74 4.71 -53.56
CA LEU A 145 9.33 3.81 -54.56
C LEU A 145 9.69 4.63 -55.81
N GLY A 146 10.72 5.47 -55.68
CA GLY A 146 11.48 5.94 -56.83
C GLY A 146 12.24 4.75 -57.43
N GLU A 147 12.12 4.57 -58.73
CA GLU A 147 12.84 3.56 -59.52
C GLU A 147 14.30 3.45 -59.07
N GLU A 148 14.72 2.25 -58.66
CA GLU A 148 16.14 1.94 -58.47
C GLU A 148 16.87 2.11 -59.82
N PRO A 149 17.94 2.90 -59.92
CA PRO A 149 18.78 2.88 -61.11
C PRO A 149 19.50 1.53 -61.17
N GLU A 150 19.37 0.80 -62.29
CA GLU A 150 20.09 -0.45 -62.53
C GLU A 150 21.59 -0.28 -62.25
N GLU A 151 22.09 -0.98 -61.22
CA GLU A 151 23.49 -1.06 -60.89
C GLU A 151 24.18 -1.98 -61.91
N ARG A 152 24.83 -1.36 -62.90
CA ARG A 152 25.62 -2.05 -63.92
C ARG A 152 26.90 -2.60 -63.30
N ASP A 153 26.93 -3.92 -63.10
CA ASP A 153 28.07 -4.68 -62.57
C ASP A 153 29.26 -4.72 -63.55
N ASP A 154 30.12 -3.69 -63.50
CA ASP A 154 31.38 -3.63 -64.24
C ASP A 154 32.53 -4.33 -63.45
N HIS A 155 32.33 -5.57 -62.97
CA HIS A 155 33.39 -6.35 -62.29
C HIS A 155 33.37 -7.87 -62.52
N LEU A 156 33.06 -8.33 -63.74
CA LEU A 156 33.40 -9.69 -64.15
C LEU A 156 34.67 -9.72 -65.00
N LEU A 157 35.72 -10.30 -64.42
CA LEU A 157 37.00 -10.60 -65.04
C LEU A 157 36.82 -11.57 -66.22
N PRO A 158 37.58 -11.40 -67.32
CA PRO A 158 37.54 -12.32 -68.45
C PRO A 158 38.22 -13.65 -68.08
N MET A 159 37.53 -14.75 -68.37
CA MET A 159 38.13 -16.07 -68.63
C MET A 159 37.58 -16.59 -69.95
#